data_AF-A0A7X9J2B0-F1
#
_entry.id   AF-A0A7X9J2B0-F1
#
_cell.length_a   1.000
_cell.length_b   1.000
_cell.length_c   1.000
_cell.angle_alpha   90.00
_cell.angle_beta   90.00
_cell.angle_gamma   90.00
#
_symmetry.space_group_name_H-M   'P 1'
#
loop_
_entity.id
_entity.type
_entity.pdbx_description
1 polymer ?
#
loop_
_entity_poly.entity_id
_entity_poly.type
_entity_poly.pdbx_seq_one_letter_code
_entity_poly.pdbx_strand_id
1 'polypeptide(L)'
;MFTDRNRVLVFTARGLRTFGFGLLSIVLPLYLKELGLPATLIGLVFSLTLVEDALATTAITVFADRFGRRLVLTLAPLLVVLAGVGFATAQVPWPIILVAVIGTISPGGVEAGPFLAVEQAVLSERASGHKRTGLLAWYNVVGSLFAALGAGAAGLIPHLLRHQGVTQLESMRLVFWLYAAIGIALMFVAAGMNREVEAAKPAEVREKVVMGLHRSKGIVAKLCLLFGVDALAGGFIVQQLLVYWFSVRFNVGAGV
;
A
#
# COMPACT_ATOMS: atom_id res chain seq x y z
N MET A 1 -20.56 20.10 -0.61
CA MET A 1 -19.45 21.04 -0.36
C MET A 1 -18.36 20.21 0.31
N PHE A 2 -17.20 19.94 -0.34
CA PHE A 2 -16.20 19.04 0.27
C PHE A 2 -15.65 19.76 1.48
N THR A 3 -16.09 19.35 2.66
CA THR A 3 -15.71 19.99 3.90
C THR A 3 -14.21 19.82 4.11
N ASP A 4 -13.53 20.84 4.62
CA ASP A 4 -12.09 20.78 4.94
C ASP A 4 -11.73 19.53 5.76
N ARG A 5 -12.67 19.07 6.59
CA ARG A 5 -12.58 17.81 7.34
C ARG A 5 -12.33 16.58 6.47
N ASN A 6 -13.10 16.36 5.40
CA ASN A 6 -12.91 15.19 4.53
C ASN A 6 -11.57 15.27 3.78
N ARG A 7 -11.13 16.47 3.41
CA ARG A 7 -9.81 16.67 2.80
C ARG A 7 -8.68 16.30 3.75
N VAL A 8 -8.75 16.75 5.00
CA VAL A 8 -7.78 16.37 6.03
C VAL A 8 -7.77 14.86 6.22
N LEU A 9 -8.94 14.22 6.36
CA LEU A 9 -9.02 12.77 6.54
C LEU A 9 -8.45 11.98 5.35
N VAL A 10 -8.66 12.41 4.10
CA VAL A 10 -8.03 11.80 2.92
C VAL A 10 -6.51 11.90 2.99
N PHE A 11 -5.98 13.10 3.30
CA PHE A 11 -4.53 13.29 3.41
C PHE A 11 -3.93 12.49 4.58
N THR A 12 -4.63 12.41 5.71
CA THR A 12 -4.23 11.58 6.86
C THR A 12 -4.24 10.10 6.50
N ALA A 13 -5.29 9.61 5.83
CA ALA A 13 -5.36 8.22 5.38
C ALA A 13 -4.21 7.88 4.41
N ARG A 14 -3.96 8.76 3.44
CA ARG A 14 -2.82 8.64 2.52
C ARG A 14 -1.49 8.57 3.26
N GLY A 15 -1.23 9.50 4.18
CA GLY A 15 0.01 9.53 4.95
C GLY A 15 0.21 8.30 5.84
N LEU A 16 -0.82 7.89 6.58
CA LEU A 16 -0.77 6.68 7.42
C LEU A 16 -0.50 5.43 6.59
N ARG A 17 -1.20 5.29 5.46
CA ARG A 17 -1.08 4.14 4.57
C ARG A 17 0.31 4.05 3.95
N THR A 18 0.81 5.14 3.36
CA THR A 18 2.14 5.12 2.73
C THR A 18 3.27 5.00 3.75
N PHE A 19 3.11 5.53 4.97
CA PHE A 19 4.02 5.25 6.08
C PHE A 19 4.09 3.75 6.40
N GLY A 20 2.93 3.08 6.48
CA GLY A 20 2.86 1.63 6.65
C GLY A 20 3.58 0.85 5.53
N PHE A 21 3.37 1.24 4.27
CA PHE A 21 4.06 0.62 3.13
C PHE A 21 5.57 0.87 3.18
N GLY A 22 5.99 2.07 3.60
CA GLY A 22 7.38 2.40 3.88
C GLY A 22 8.01 1.46 4.92
N LEU A 23 7.31 1.18 6.03
CA LEU A 23 7.77 0.22 7.05
C LEU A 23 8.03 -1.16 6.44
N LEU A 24 7.05 -1.68 5.71
CA LEU A 24 7.14 -3.00 5.08
C LEU A 24 8.23 -3.07 4.00
N SER A 25 8.50 -1.98 3.29
CA SER A 25 9.50 -1.94 2.21
C SER A 25 10.90 -2.38 2.66
N ILE A 26 11.24 -2.16 3.93
CA ILE A 26 12.55 -2.49 4.51
C ILE A 26 12.45 -3.75 5.39
N VAL A 27 11.45 -3.82 6.26
CA VAL A 27 11.41 -4.85 7.31
C VAL A 27 10.96 -6.21 6.78
N LEU A 28 10.01 -6.26 5.84
CA LEU A 28 9.48 -7.53 5.32
C LEU A 28 10.56 -8.45 4.72
N PRO A 29 11.40 -8.01 3.77
CA PRO A 29 12.42 -8.89 3.18
C PRO A 29 13.45 -9.38 4.23
N LEU A 30 13.82 -8.53 5.18
CA LEU A 30 14.75 -8.88 6.25
C LEU A 30 14.10 -9.85 7.25
N TYR A 31 12.83 -9.67 7.57
CA TYR A 31 12.08 -10.57 8.44
C TYR A 31 11.97 -11.98 7.86
N LEU A 32 11.65 -12.09 6.57
CA LEU A 32 11.59 -13.39 5.89
C LEU A 32 12.96 -14.08 5.86
N LYS A 33 14.05 -13.31 5.70
CA LYS A 33 15.42 -13.83 5.81
C LYS A 33 15.72 -14.36 7.22
N GLU A 34 15.39 -13.60 8.26
CA GLU A 34 15.61 -13.99 9.66
C GLU A 34 14.77 -15.20 10.08
N LEU A 35 13.62 -15.43 9.43
CA LEU A 35 12.82 -16.65 9.57
C LEU A 35 13.44 -17.87 8.86
N GLY A 36 14.54 -17.69 8.15
CA GLY A 36 15.26 -18.76 7.46
C GLY A 36 14.68 -19.12 6.09
N LEU A 37 13.83 -18.28 5.48
CA LEU A 37 13.34 -18.55 4.13
C LEU A 37 14.48 -18.44 3.10
N PRO A 38 14.57 -19.37 2.13
CA PRO A 38 15.55 -19.26 1.06
C PRO A 38 15.21 -18.08 0.13
N ALA A 39 16.23 -17.48 -0.48
CA ALA A 39 16.11 -16.32 -1.37
C ALA A 39 15.06 -16.52 -2.49
N THR A 40 14.97 -17.73 -3.04
CA THR A 40 14.00 -18.10 -4.08
C THR A 40 12.56 -17.98 -3.59
N LEU A 41 12.30 -18.39 -2.35
CA LEU A 41 10.96 -18.32 -1.75
C LEU A 41 10.61 -16.88 -1.37
N ILE A 42 11.58 -16.09 -0.90
CA ILE A 42 11.40 -14.65 -0.67
C ILE A 42 11.02 -13.95 -1.98
N GLY A 43 11.75 -14.23 -3.08
CA GLY A 43 11.42 -13.70 -4.40
C GLY A 43 10.04 -14.12 -4.92
N LEU A 44 9.65 -15.38 -4.67
CA LEU A 44 8.32 -15.89 -5.00
C LEU A 44 7.22 -15.18 -4.21
N VAL A 45 7.42 -14.95 -2.90
CA VAL A 45 6.49 -14.19 -2.06
C VAL A 45 6.24 -12.81 -2.65
N PHE A 46 7.30 -12.03 -2.92
CA PHE A 46 7.15 -10.70 -3.51
C PHE A 46 6.47 -10.72 -4.88
N SER A 47 6.78 -11.72 -5.70
CA SER A 47 6.16 -11.89 -7.01
C SER A 47 4.67 -12.20 -6.92
N LEU A 48 4.27 -13.11 -6.02
CA LEU A 48 2.86 -13.45 -5.77
C LEU A 48 2.10 -12.26 -5.18
N THR A 49 2.73 -11.48 -4.30
CA THR A 49 2.12 -10.27 -3.77
C THR A 49 1.91 -9.21 -4.86
N LEU A 50 2.83 -9.04 -5.82
CA LEU A 50 2.60 -8.12 -6.96
C LEU A 50 1.41 -8.56 -7.83
N VAL A 51 1.26 -9.88 -8.04
CA VAL A 51 0.09 -10.44 -8.74
C VAL A 51 -1.19 -10.21 -7.94
N GLU A 52 -1.16 -10.44 -6.64
CA GLU A 52 -2.28 -10.17 -5.75
C GLU A 52 -2.67 -8.68 -5.77
N ASP A 53 -1.72 -7.75 -5.65
CA ASP A 53 -1.98 -6.32 -5.65
C ASP A 53 -2.64 -5.86 -6.97
N ALA A 54 -2.22 -6.41 -8.10
CA ALA A 54 -2.84 -6.16 -9.40
C ALA A 54 -4.30 -6.68 -9.47
N LEU A 55 -4.53 -7.89 -8.96
CA LEU A 55 -5.86 -8.51 -8.91
C LEU A 55 -6.79 -7.78 -7.93
N ALA A 56 -6.31 -7.48 -6.73
CA ALA A 56 -7.04 -6.75 -5.70
C ALA A 56 -7.39 -5.35 -6.17
N THR A 57 -6.45 -4.62 -6.77
CA THR A 57 -6.70 -3.30 -7.35
C THR A 57 -7.76 -3.35 -8.43
N THR A 58 -7.67 -4.32 -9.35
CA THR A 58 -8.66 -4.49 -10.42
C THR A 58 -10.04 -4.81 -9.85
N ALA A 59 -10.10 -5.78 -8.94
CA ALA A 59 -11.34 -6.21 -8.29
C ALA A 59 -11.98 -5.04 -7.54
N ILE A 60 -11.24 -4.37 -6.67
CA ILE A 60 -11.78 -3.26 -5.90
C ILE A 60 -12.18 -2.11 -6.83
N THR A 61 -11.42 -1.79 -7.88
CA THR A 61 -11.81 -0.71 -8.82
C THR A 61 -13.12 -1.03 -9.54
N VAL A 62 -13.32 -2.28 -9.98
CA VAL A 62 -14.56 -2.72 -10.66
C VAL A 62 -15.74 -2.80 -9.69
N PHE A 63 -15.50 -3.25 -8.46
CA PHE A 63 -16.57 -3.55 -7.50
C PHE A 63 -16.83 -2.42 -6.48
N ALA A 64 -15.94 -1.43 -6.32
CA ALA A 64 -16.08 -0.35 -5.34
C ALA A 64 -17.33 0.52 -5.58
N ASP A 65 -17.70 0.73 -6.86
CA ASP A 65 -18.92 1.45 -7.20
C ASP A 65 -20.19 0.64 -6.89
N ARG A 66 -20.10 -0.70 -6.78
CA ARG A 66 -21.22 -1.59 -6.41
C ARG A 66 -21.37 -1.78 -4.90
N PHE A 67 -20.27 -1.95 -4.16
CA PHE A 67 -20.29 -2.19 -2.71
C PHE A 67 -20.32 -0.90 -1.88
N GLY A 68 -20.16 0.26 -2.52
CA GLY A 68 -20.07 1.56 -1.88
C GLY A 68 -18.64 1.85 -1.43
N ARG A 69 -18.10 2.99 -1.90
CA ARG A 69 -16.72 3.41 -1.65
C ARG A 69 -16.37 3.44 -0.17
N ARG A 70 -17.28 3.88 0.70
CA ARG A 70 -17.06 3.92 2.15
C ARG A 70 -16.84 2.54 2.76
N LEU A 71 -17.58 1.53 2.34
CA LEU A 71 -17.44 0.16 2.86
C LEU A 71 -16.06 -0.40 2.51
N VAL A 72 -15.62 -0.20 1.26
CA VAL A 72 -14.28 -0.56 0.80
C VAL A 72 -13.21 0.15 1.62
N LEU A 73 -13.33 1.48 1.80
CA LEU A 73 -12.37 2.28 2.58
C LEU A 73 -12.28 1.85 4.05
N THR A 74 -13.36 1.30 4.61
CA THR A 74 -13.44 0.89 6.02
C THR A 74 -12.98 -0.56 6.23
N LEU A 75 -13.27 -1.46 5.28
CA LEU A 75 -12.93 -2.88 5.37
C LEU A 75 -11.53 -3.21 4.86
N ALA A 76 -11.02 -2.53 3.83
CA ALA A 76 -9.70 -2.85 3.30
C ALA A 76 -8.55 -2.69 4.32
N PRO A 77 -8.57 -1.70 5.25
CA PRO A 77 -7.59 -1.67 6.34
C PRO A 77 -7.66 -2.87 7.29
N LEU A 78 -8.73 -3.66 7.31
CA LEU A 78 -8.76 -4.91 8.08
C LEU A 78 -7.70 -5.90 7.59
N LEU A 79 -7.44 -5.97 6.28
CA LEU A 79 -6.38 -6.80 5.72
C LEU A 79 -5.01 -6.34 6.22
N VAL A 80 -4.78 -5.03 6.34
CA VAL A 80 -3.57 -4.44 6.93
C VAL A 80 -3.40 -4.88 8.39
N VAL A 81 -4.48 -4.86 9.17
CA VAL A 81 -4.45 -5.32 10.58
C VAL A 81 -4.13 -6.81 10.64
N LEU A 82 -4.83 -7.64 9.88
CA LEU A 82 -4.63 -9.09 9.84
C LEU A 82 -3.21 -9.44 9.39
N ALA A 83 -2.66 -8.71 8.42
CA ALA A 83 -1.28 -8.86 7.97
C ALA A 83 -0.28 -8.53 9.07
N GLY A 84 -0.42 -7.35 9.69
CA GLY A 84 0.46 -6.93 10.77
C GLY A 84 0.44 -7.89 11.95
N VAL A 85 -0.75 -8.32 12.39
CA VAL A 85 -0.90 -9.33 13.45
C VAL A 85 -0.30 -10.67 13.03
N GLY A 86 -0.57 -11.12 11.80
CA GLY A 86 -0.05 -12.37 11.26
C GLY A 86 1.48 -12.38 11.26
N PHE A 87 2.12 -11.36 10.70
CA PHE A 87 3.59 -11.26 10.71
C PHE A 87 4.16 -11.11 12.12
N ALA A 88 3.53 -10.32 12.99
CA ALA A 88 4.02 -10.09 14.35
C ALA A 88 3.95 -11.34 15.24
N THR A 89 3.00 -12.24 14.99
CA THR A 89 2.78 -13.45 15.80
C THR A 89 3.33 -14.72 15.17
N ALA A 90 3.66 -14.70 13.88
CA ALA A 90 4.06 -15.92 13.20
C ALA A 90 5.38 -16.49 13.73
N GLN A 91 5.33 -17.79 14.05
CA GLN A 91 6.46 -18.57 14.59
C GLN A 91 7.02 -19.57 13.57
N VAL A 92 6.29 -19.81 12.47
CA VAL A 92 6.63 -20.80 11.43
C VAL A 92 6.47 -20.21 10.04
N PRO A 93 7.29 -20.61 9.06
CA PRO A 93 7.44 -19.93 7.76
C PRO A 93 6.26 -20.12 6.79
N TRP A 94 5.48 -21.21 6.89
CA TRP A 94 4.43 -21.52 5.91
C TRP A 94 3.17 -20.63 5.99
N PRO A 95 2.58 -20.37 7.18
CA PRO A 95 1.47 -19.42 7.31
C PRO A 95 1.85 -18.00 6.85
N ILE A 96 3.13 -17.64 6.94
CA ILE A 96 3.64 -16.31 6.60
C ILE A 96 3.53 -16.04 5.10
N ILE A 97 3.67 -17.05 4.24
CA ILE A 97 3.51 -16.88 2.79
C ILE A 97 2.07 -16.46 2.48
N LEU A 98 1.09 -17.11 3.10
CA LEU A 98 -0.32 -16.74 2.92
C LEU A 98 -0.60 -15.34 3.47
N VAL A 99 -0.07 -15.01 4.65
CA VAL A 99 -0.19 -13.68 5.24
C VAL A 99 0.47 -12.62 4.36
N ALA A 100 1.62 -12.92 3.75
CA ALA A 100 2.33 -12.01 2.86
C ALA A 100 1.57 -11.80 1.55
N VAL A 101 1.04 -12.86 0.95
CA VAL A 101 0.31 -12.77 -0.31
C VAL A 101 -1.05 -12.10 -0.12
N ILE A 102 -1.81 -12.45 0.93
CA ILE A 102 -3.18 -11.95 1.14
C ILE A 102 -3.21 -10.61 1.89
N GLY A 103 -2.23 -10.38 2.77
CA GLY A 103 -2.27 -9.30 3.75
C GLY A 103 -1.54 -8.03 3.33
N THR A 104 -0.62 -8.10 2.36
CA THR A 104 0.17 -6.92 1.98
C THR A 104 -0.43 -6.23 0.77
N ILE A 105 -1.33 -5.30 1.03
CA ILE A 105 -1.76 -4.32 0.03
C ILE A 105 -0.49 -3.51 -0.32
N SER A 106 0.03 -3.69 -1.53
CA SER A 106 1.27 -3.11 -2.07
C SER A 106 2.61 -3.43 -1.35
N PRO A 107 3.35 -4.44 -1.84
CA PRO A 107 4.75 -4.65 -1.45
C PRO A 107 5.65 -3.55 -2.04
N GLY A 108 5.25 -2.88 -3.13
CA GLY A 108 6.09 -1.92 -3.86
C GLY A 108 6.40 -0.62 -3.12
N GLY A 109 5.91 -0.40 -1.89
CA GLY A 109 6.09 0.86 -1.16
C GLY A 109 5.31 2.05 -1.74
N VAL A 110 4.71 1.86 -2.92
CA VAL A 110 3.90 2.83 -3.64
C VAL A 110 2.49 2.28 -3.75
N GLU A 111 1.52 3.07 -3.33
CA GLU A 111 0.12 2.71 -3.45
C GLU A 111 -0.29 2.58 -4.92
N ALA A 112 -0.58 1.36 -5.38
CA ALA A 112 -1.17 1.10 -6.69
C ALA A 112 -2.69 0.84 -6.61
N GLY A 113 -3.31 1.19 -5.47
CA GLY A 113 -4.64 0.74 -5.12
C GLY A 113 -5.82 1.62 -5.59
N PRO A 114 -7.05 1.10 -5.42
CA PRO A 114 -8.33 1.75 -5.74
C PRO A 114 -8.55 3.05 -4.95
N PHE A 115 -7.93 3.13 -3.77
CA PHE A 115 -7.89 4.31 -2.92
C PHE A 115 -7.33 5.52 -3.65
N LEU A 116 -6.23 5.35 -4.38
CA LEU A 116 -5.60 6.41 -5.15
C LEU A 116 -6.54 6.92 -6.25
N ALA A 117 -7.20 6.01 -6.97
CA ALA A 117 -8.18 6.35 -7.98
C ALA A 117 -9.40 7.10 -7.40
N VAL A 118 -9.93 6.64 -6.27
CA VAL A 118 -11.08 7.26 -5.59
C VAL A 118 -10.71 8.61 -4.98
N GLU A 119 -9.60 8.70 -4.24
CA GLU A 119 -9.15 9.90 -3.55
C GLU A 119 -8.75 10.98 -4.58
N GLN A 120 -8.04 10.63 -5.65
CA GLN A 120 -7.74 11.60 -6.72
C GLN A 120 -8.98 12.03 -7.50
N ALA A 121 -9.95 11.14 -7.76
CA ALA A 121 -11.23 11.51 -8.37
C ALA A 121 -11.99 12.53 -7.51
N VAL A 122 -12.11 12.26 -6.20
CA VAL A 122 -12.77 13.16 -5.24
C VAL A 122 -12.08 14.52 -5.14
N LEU A 123 -10.73 14.53 -5.09
CA LEU A 123 -9.95 15.77 -5.05
C LEU A 123 -10.06 16.57 -6.36
N SER A 124 -10.17 15.87 -7.49
CA SER A 124 -10.20 16.49 -8.81
C SER A 124 -11.56 17.03 -9.24
N GLU A 125 -12.67 16.40 -8.86
CA GLU A 125 -14.02 16.89 -9.13
C GLU A 125 -14.36 18.17 -8.35
N ARG A 126 -13.71 18.38 -7.20
CA ARG A 126 -14.00 19.49 -6.28
C ARG A 126 -13.05 20.68 -6.42
N ALA A 127 -12.00 20.59 -7.24
CA ALA A 127 -11.00 21.64 -7.45
C ALA A 127 -11.09 22.27 -8.86
N SER A 128 -11.23 23.59 -8.94
CA SER A 128 -11.30 24.33 -10.22
C SER A 128 -9.92 24.71 -10.76
N GLY A 129 -9.71 24.51 -12.07
CA GLY A 129 -8.56 25.03 -12.82
C GLY A 129 -7.18 24.66 -12.24
N HIS A 130 -6.30 25.66 -12.13
CA HIS A 130 -4.91 25.51 -11.66
C HIS A 130 -4.77 24.96 -10.23
N LYS A 131 -5.80 25.07 -9.39
CA LYS A 131 -5.77 24.55 -8.00
C LYS A 131 -5.84 23.01 -7.95
N ARG A 132 -6.36 22.35 -8.99
CA ARG A 132 -6.43 20.88 -9.09
C ARG A 132 -5.04 20.25 -9.17
N THR A 133 -4.16 20.79 -10.01
CA THR A 133 -2.79 20.29 -10.17
C THR A 133 -1.99 20.43 -8.87
N GLY A 134 -2.09 21.58 -8.20
CA GLY A 134 -1.42 21.81 -6.91
C GLY A 134 -1.92 20.87 -5.80
N LEU A 135 -3.23 20.60 -5.74
CA LEU A 135 -3.80 19.68 -4.77
C LEU A 135 -3.32 18.23 -4.98
N LEU A 136 -3.28 17.77 -6.23
CA LEU A 136 -2.74 16.46 -6.59
C LEU A 136 -1.23 16.38 -6.36
N ALA A 137 -0.49 17.46 -6.60
CA ALA A 137 0.93 17.52 -6.28
C ALA A 137 1.16 17.36 -4.77
N TRP A 138 0.45 18.11 -3.93
CA TRP A 138 0.53 17.96 -2.47
C TRP A 138 0.13 16.57 -1.99
N TYR A 139 -0.88 15.95 -2.59
CA TYR A 139 -1.27 14.58 -2.28
C TYR A 139 -0.13 13.58 -2.55
N ASN A 140 0.58 13.74 -3.67
CA ASN A 140 1.76 12.92 -3.98
C ASN A 140 2.93 13.21 -3.04
N VAL A 141 3.21 14.48 -2.72
CA VAL A 141 4.25 14.88 -1.76
C VAL A 141 4.00 14.22 -0.41
N VAL A 142 2.77 14.25 0.11
CA VAL A 142 2.42 13.56 1.35
C VAL A 142 2.65 12.06 1.23
N GLY A 143 2.22 11.44 0.13
CA GLY A 143 2.48 10.01 -0.11
C GLY A 143 3.96 9.66 -0.02
N SER A 144 4.81 10.35 -0.79
CA SER A 144 6.24 10.09 -0.85
C SER A 144 6.97 10.41 0.45
N LEU A 145 6.62 11.53 1.11
CA LEU A 145 7.23 11.93 2.37
C LEU A 145 6.96 10.88 3.46
N PHE A 146 5.70 10.46 3.62
CA PHE A 146 5.35 9.48 4.63
C PHE A 146 5.90 8.09 4.31
N ALA A 147 6.00 7.69 3.04
CA ALA A 147 6.69 6.46 2.64
C ALA A 147 8.18 6.48 3.04
N ALA A 148 8.87 7.59 2.80
CA ALA A 148 10.26 7.76 3.18
C ALA A 148 10.44 7.75 4.71
N LEU A 149 9.57 8.45 5.45
CA LEU A 149 9.56 8.42 6.92
C LEU A 149 9.30 7.02 7.46
N GLY A 150 8.37 6.27 6.83
CA GLY A 150 8.09 4.88 7.15
C GLY A 150 9.31 3.99 6.94
N ALA A 151 9.96 4.08 5.78
CA ALA A 151 11.18 3.33 5.49
C ALA A 151 12.33 3.67 6.46
N GLY A 152 12.49 4.95 6.82
CA GLY A 152 13.46 5.37 7.83
C GLY A 152 13.16 4.81 9.22
N ALA A 153 11.89 4.87 9.65
CA ALA A 153 11.44 4.28 10.92
C ALA A 153 11.64 2.76 10.95
N ALA A 154 11.47 2.08 9.82
CA ALA A 154 11.67 0.65 9.65
C ALA A 154 13.11 0.20 9.95
N GLY A 155 14.09 1.06 9.68
CA GLY A 155 15.49 0.85 10.06
C GLY A 155 15.79 1.28 11.49
N LEU A 156 15.29 2.45 11.88
CA LEU A 156 15.60 3.05 13.17
C LEU A 156 15.02 2.28 14.35
N ILE A 157 13.77 1.79 14.25
CA ILE A 157 13.09 1.07 15.34
C ILE A 157 13.86 -0.20 15.71
N PRO A 158 14.15 -1.13 14.76
CA PRO A 158 14.99 -2.29 15.06
C PRO A 158 16.37 -1.92 15.58
N HIS A 159 17.00 -0.90 15.00
CA HIS A 159 18.34 -0.47 15.42
C HIS A 159 18.37 -0.05 16.90
N LEU A 160 17.44 0.81 17.33
CA LEU A 160 17.37 1.28 18.72
C LEU A 160 17.02 0.15 19.71
N LEU A 161 16.11 -0.74 19.34
CA LEU A 161 15.70 -1.87 20.19
C LEU A 161 16.82 -2.88 20.39
N ARG A 162 17.67 -3.08 19.38
CA ARG A 162 18.84 -3.96 19.50
C ARG A 162 19.88 -3.45 20.49
N HIS A 163 20.06 -2.13 20.61
CA HIS A 163 20.91 -1.53 21.66
C HIS A 163 20.37 -1.78 23.07
N GLN A 164 19.09 -2.13 23.21
CA GLN A 164 18.45 -2.49 24.48
C GLN A 164 18.42 -4.01 24.73
N GLY A 165 19.10 -4.80 23.90
CA GLY A 165 19.19 -6.26 24.04
C GLY A 165 18.02 -7.04 23.44
N VAL A 166 17.10 -6.39 22.73
CA VAL A 166 16.00 -7.07 22.01
C VAL A 166 16.57 -7.83 20.81
N THR A 167 16.10 -9.05 20.58
CA THR A 167 16.55 -9.85 19.44
C THR A 167 16.15 -9.20 18.11
N GLN A 168 16.91 -9.49 17.05
CA GLN A 168 16.64 -8.93 15.72
C GLN A 168 15.22 -9.29 15.24
N LEU A 169 14.80 -10.54 15.43
CA LEU A 169 13.46 -11.01 15.03
C LEU A 169 12.34 -10.31 15.81
N GLU A 170 12.48 -10.18 17.14
CA GLU A 170 11.47 -9.49 17.98
C GLU A 170 11.36 -8.00 17.63
N SER A 171 12.48 -7.35 17.33
CA SER A 171 12.49 -5.96 16.94
C SER A 171 11.74 -5.72 15.61
N MET A 172 11.80 -6.67 14.68
CA MET A 172 11.03 -6.65 13.43
C MET A 172 9.53 -6.93 13.69
N ARG A 173 9.20 -7.86 14.60
CA ARG A 173 7.81 -8.13 15.01
C ARG A 173 7.12 -6.90 15.59
N LEU A 174 7.85 -6.06 16.33
CA LEU A 174 7.34 -4.78 16.83
C LEU A 174 6.97 -3.80 15.71
N VAL A 175 7.71 -3.79 14.60
CA VAL A 175 7.34 -2.99 13.43
C VAL A 175 6.05 -3.50 12.78
N PHE A 176 5.81 -4.82 12.77
CA PHE A 176 4.54 -5.37 12.29
C PHE A 176 3.37 -5.07 13.23
N TRP A 177 3.59 -5.00 14.55
CA TRP A 177 2.58 -4.49 15.48
C TRP A 177 2.24 -3.02 15.23
N LEU A 178 3.25 -2.19 14.95
CA LEU A 178 3.02 -0.80 14.53
C LEU A 178 2.23 -0.74 13.22
N TYR A 179 2.54 -1.61 12.26
CA TYR A 179 1.77 -1.72 11.01
C TYR A 179 0.30 -2.11 11.26
N ALA A 180 0.04 -3.04 12.17
CA ALA A 180 -1.32 -3.39 12.57
C ALA A 180 -2.05 -2.20 13.24
N ALA A 181 -1.36 -1.45 14.12
CA ALA A 181 -1.92 -0.25 14.75
C ALA A 181 -2.27 0.84 13.72
N ILE A 182 -1.45 0.99 12.66
CA ILE A 182 -1.76 1.87 11.54
C ILE A 182 -3.03 1.41 10.80
N GLY A 183 -3.20 0.10 10.58
CA GLY A 183 -4.43 -0.46 10.00
C GLY A 183 -5.66 -0.09 10.83
N ILE A 184 -5.59 -0.20 12.15
CA ILE A 184 -6.66 0.20 13.07
C ILE A 184 -6.93 1.71 12.97
N ALA A 185 -5.87 2.53 12.97
CA ALA A 185 -6.00 3.98 12.82
C ALA A 185 -6.67 4.36 11.48
N LEU A 186 -6.33 3.67 10.39
CA LEU A 186 -6.97 3.84 9.08
C LEU A 186 -8.46 3.51 9.12
N MET A 187 -8.89 2.47 9.85
CA MET A 187 -10.31 2.17 10.04
C MET A 187 -11.04 3.32 10.74
N PHE A 188 -10.44 3.92 11.78
CA PHE A 188 -11.04 5.07 12.47
C PHE A 188 -11.11 6.32 11.59
N VAL A 189 -10.05 6.59 10.81
CA VAL A 189 -10.03 7.70 9.83
C VAL A 189 -11.13 7.50 8.79
N ALA A 190 -11.26 6.29 8.25
CA ALA A 190 -12.31 5.94 7.27
C ALA A 190 -13.72 6.06 7.86
N ALA A 191 -13.91 5.64 9.13
CA ALA A 191 -15.19 5.75 9.83
C ALA A 191 -15.64 7.22 10.00
N GLY A 192 -14.70 8.14 10.22
CA GLY A 192 -14.94 9.58 10.38
C GLY A 192 -15.28 10.33 9.07
N MET A 193 -15.09 9.70 7.91
CA MET A 193 -15.46 10.26 6.62
C MET A 193 -16.99 10.26 6.45
N ASN A 194 -17.55 11.41 6.04
CA ASN A 194 -19.00 11.53 5.79
C ASN A 194 -19.41 10.80 4.49
N ARG A 195 -20.71 10.48 4.35
CA ARG A 195 -21.34 9.92 3.12
C ARG A 195 -21.08 10.73 1.84
N GLU A 196 -20.55 11.95 1.92
CA GLU A 196 -20.12 12.70 0.74
C GLU A 196 -19.02 12.02 -0.09
N VAL A 197 -18.26 11.07 0.48
CA VAL A 197 -17.32 10.22 -0.26
C VAL A 197 -18.03 9.21 -1.17
N GLU A 198 -19.28 8.86 -0.83
CA GLU A 198 -20.17 8.04 -1.68
C GLU A 198 -20.82 8.89 -2.79
N ALA A 199 -20.91 10.22 -2.60
CA ALA A 199 -21.70 11.14 -3.42
C ALA A 199 -20.99 11.64 -4.69
N ALA A 200 -20.19 10.81 -5.35
CA ALA A 200 -20.10 10.96 -6.80
C ALA A 200 -21.46 10.48 -7.32
N LYS A 201 -22.39 11.42 -7.55
CA LYS A 201 -23.72 11.10 -8.11
C LYS A 201 -23.51 10.09 -9.25
N PRO A 202 -24.11 8.90 -9.21
CA PRO A 202 -24.09 8.05 -10.38
C PRO A 202 -24.77 8.89 -11.47
N ALA A 203 -23.99 9.29 -12.48
CA ALA A 203 -24.54 9.95 -13.65
C ALA A 203 -25.71 9.08 -14.11
N GLU A 204 -26.90 9.67 -14.19
CA GLU A 204 -28.15 9.00 -14.52
C GLU A 204 -27.91 8.06 -15.71
N VAL A 205 -28.15 6.77 -15.48
CA VAL A 205 -28.19 5.70 -16.49
C VAL A 205 -26.98 5.67 -17.43
N ARG A 206 -25.79 5.35 -16.89
CA ARG A 206 -24.76 4.73 -17.75
C ARG A 206 -25.12 3.26 -17.87
N GLU A 207 -25.41 2.80 -19.09
CA GLU A 207 -25.65 1.39 -19.42
C GLU A 207 -24.71 0.46 -18.64
N LYS A 208 -25.21 -0.72 -18.25
CA LYS A 208 -24.46 -1.80 -17.59
C LYS A 208 -23.28 -2.27 -18.45
N VAL A 209 -22.21 -1.50 -18.49
CA VAL A 209 -21.00 -1.83 -19.22
C VAL A 209 -19.91 -2.10 -18.20
N VAL A 210 -19.66 -3.38 -17.95
CA VAL A 210 -18.74 -3.91 -16.92
C VAL A 210 -17.31 -3.37 -17.06
N MET A 211 -16.93 -2.83 -18.22
CA MET A 211 -15.56 -2.34 -18.47
C MET A 211 -15.43 -0.96 -19.15
N GLY A 212 -16.51 -0.26 -19.51
CA GLY A 212 -16.52 1.14 -20.02
C GLY A 212 -15.62 1.50 -21.22
N LEU A 213 -14.75 0.60 -21.66
CA LEU A 213 -13.76 0.75 -22.71
C LEU A 213 -14.47 0.45 -24.01
N HIS A 214 -14.93 1.45 -24.75
CA HIS A 214 -15.47 1.24 -26.11
C HIS A 214 -14.70 2.07 -27.13
N ARG A 215 -14.56 3.38 -26.87
CA ARG A 215 -13.91 4.30 -27.81
C ARG A 215 -12.38 4.33 -27.71
N SER A 216 -11.83 4.17 -26.51
CA SER A 216 -10.39 4.37 -26.24
C SER A 216 -9.60 3.06 -26.07
N LYS A 217 -10.17 1.89 -26.42
CA LYS A 217 -9.54 0.57 -26.20
C LYS A 217 -8.10 0.51 -26.74
N GLY A 218 -7.87 1.01 -27.96
CA GLY A 218 -6.55 0.99 -28.59
C GLY A 218 -5.52 1.90 -27.91
N ILE A 219 -5.94 3.08 -27.44
CA ILE A 219 -5.04 4.00 -26.72
C ILE A 219 -4.70 3.42 -25.34
N VAL A 220 -5.71 2.91 -24.62
CA VAL A 220 -5.50 2.26 -23.32
C VAL A 220 -4.60 1.04 -23.47
N ALA A 221 -4.83 0.18 -24.47
CA ALA A 221 -3.96 -0.97 -24.73
C ALA A 221 -2.51 -0.56 -25.03
N LYS A 222 -2.30 0.49 -25.84
CA LYS A 222 -0.96 1.04 -26.10
C LYS A 222 -0.29 1.57 -24.84
N LEU A 223 -1.02 2.31 -24.00
CA LEU A 223 -0.50 2.82 -22.73
C LEU A 223 -0.21 1.68 -21.75
N CYS A 224 -1.10 0.69 -21.62
CA CYS A 224 -0.87 -0.49 -20.80
C CYS A 224 0.35 -1.29 -21.28
N LEU A 225 0.55 -1.42 -22.59
CA LEU A 225 1.74 -2.08 -23.13
C LEU A 225 3.01 -1.28 -22.82
N LEU A 226 2.99 0.04 -23.01
CA LEU A 226 4.12 0.92 -22.71
C LEU A 226 4.49 0.87 -21.22
N PHE A 227 3.52 1.10 -20.33
CA PHE A 227 3.71 1.02 -18.88
C PHE A 227 4.05 -0.40 -18.42
N GLY A 228 3.54 -1.43 -19.10
CA GLY A 228 3.88 -2.83 -18.82
C GLY A 228 5.33 -3.14 -19.13
N VAL A 229 5.86 -2.65 -20.26
CA VAL A 229 7.28 -2.78 -20.61
C VAL A 229 8.17 -2.01 -19.63
N ASP A 230 7.78 -0.78 -19.27
CA ASP A 230 8.48 0.03 -18.27
C ASP A 230 8.52 -0.65 -16.89
N ALA A 231 7.36 -1.11 -16.42
CA ALA A 231 7.24 -1.83 -15.15
C ALA A 231 7.99 -3.17 -15.15
N LEU A 232 8.04 -3.89 -16.28
CA LEU A 232 8.83 -5.11 -16.41
C LEU A 232 10.33 -4.81 -16.30
N ALA A 233 10.81 -3.76 -16.96
CA ALA A 233 12.22 -3.35 -16.89
C ALA A 233 12.61 -2.87 -15.48
N GLY A 234 11.77 -2.04 -14.85
CA GLY A 234 11.98 -1.57 -13.48
C GLY A 234 11.81 -2.67 -12.42
N GLY A 235 10.94 -3.65 -12.66
CA GLY A 235 10.60 -4.74 -11.75
C GLY A 235 11.76 -5.71 -11.48
N PHE A 236 12.80 -5.74 -12.31
CA PHE A 236 14.02 -6.51 -12.03
C PHE A 236 14.82 -5.94 -10.83
N ILE A 237 14.59 -4.68 -10.45
CA ILE A 237 15.24 -4.02 -9.33
C ILE A 237 14.16 -3.45 -8.40
N VAL A 238 13.55 -4.33 -7.60
CA VAL A 238 12.60 -3.92 -6.57
C VAL A 238 13.36 -3.37 -5.35
N GLN A 239 12.98 -2.20 -4.84
CA GLN A 239 13.62 -1.55 -3.70
C GLN A 239 13.79 -2.49 -2.48
N GLN A 240 12.81 -3.36 -2.22
CA GLN A 240 12.85 -4.33 -1.13
C GLN A 240 13.94 -5.40 -1.33
N LEU A 241 14.13 -5.86 -2.57
CA LEU A 241 15.15 -6.84 -2.91
C LEU A 241 16.55 -6.24 -2.88
N LEU A 242 16.70 -4.93 -3.12
CA LEU A 242 17.97 -4.23 -2.90
C LEU A 242 18.37 -4.27 -1.43
N VAL A 243 17.43 -4.00 -0.51
CA VAL A 243 17.68 -4.11 0.95
C VAL A 243 18.11 -5.53 1.33
N TYR A 244 17.39 -6.54 0.82
CA TYR A 244 17.77 -7.94 1.00
C TYR A 244 19.18 -8.23 0.45
N TRP A 245 19.47 -7.78 -0.77
CA TRP A 245 20.76 -7.99 -1.42
C TRP A 245 21.91 -7.34 -0.64
N PHE A 246 21.75 -6.12 -0.13
CA PHE A 246 22.74 -5.48 0.74
C PHE A 246 22.98 -6.31 2.01
N SER A 247 21.91 -6.83 2.61
CA SER A 247 22.02 -7.68 3.79
C SER A 247 22.72 -9.02 3.50
N VAL A 248 22.51 -9.62 2.34
CA VAL A 248 23.19 -10.87 1.96
C VAL A 248 24.64 -10.64 1.53
N ARG A 249 24.90 -9.59 0.74
CA ARG A 249 26.21 -9.33 0.13
C ARG A 249 27.19 -8.67 1.08
N PHE A 250 26.71 -7.74 1.92
CA PHE A 250 27.55 -6.91 2.79
C PHE A 250 27.27 -7.13 4.28
N ASN A 251 26.35 -8.03 4.64
CA ASN A 251 25.98 -8.33 6.02
C ASN A 251 25.47 -7.11 6.81
N VAL A 252 24.87 -6.15 6.11
CA VAL A 252 24.31 -4.91 6.66
C VAL A 252 22.88 -5.16 7.14
N GLY A 253 22.54 -4.64 8.33
CA GLY A 253 21.21 -4.75 8.94
C GLY A 253 20.30 -3.58 8.61
N ALA A 254 19.06 -3.61 9.10
CA ALA A 254 18.15 -2.47 8.99
C ALA A 254 18.73 -1.25 9.76
N GLY A 255 18.94 -0.12 9.07
CA GLY A 255 19.36 1.15 9.69
C GLY A 255 20.88 1.38 9.80
N VAL A 256 21.70 0.65 9.03
CA VAL A 256 23.14 0.91 8.86
C VAL A 256 23.41 1.39 7.44
#